data_AF-A0A0G0N210-F1
#
_entry.id   AF-A0A0G0N210-F1
#
_cell.length_a   1.000
_cell.length_b   1.000
_cell.length_c   1.000
_cell.angle_alpha   90.00
_cell.angle_beta   90.00
_cell.angle_gamma   90.00
#
_symmetry.space_group_name_H-M   'P 1'
#
loop_
_entity.id
_entity.type
_entity.pdbx_description
1 polymer ?
#
loop_
_entity_poly.entity_id
_entity_poly.type
_entity_poly.pdbx_seq_one_letter_code
_entity_poly.pdbx_strand_id
1 'polypeptide(L)' 'MSNLEKQLNKIKKSYFSFADLRKISLLDDAGLRVAISRLVKAEKLYKIYKGYYCLDKSRVDL' A
#
# COMPACT_ATOMS: atom_id res chain seq x y z
N MET A 1 -13.95 -2.18 6.73
CA MET A 1 -12.49 -2.37 6.59
C MET A 1 -12.21 -2.97 5.21
N SER A 2 -11.33 -2.38 4.40
CA SER A 2 -11.00 -2.86 3.05
C SER A 2 -10.04 -4.07 3.10
N ASN A 3 -10.22 -5.06 2.22
CA ASN A 3 -9.42 -6.30 2.22
C ASN A 3 -7.90 -6.06 2.08
N LEU A 4 -7.50 -5.03 1.32
CA LEU A 4 -6.10 -4.69 1.08
C LEU A 4 -5.36 -4.27 2.36
N GLU A 5 -6.02 -3.54 3.27
CA GLU A 5 -5.42 -3.07 4.53
C GLU A 5 -5.08 -4.24 5.46
N LYS A 6 -5.93 -5.27 5.50
CA LYS A 6 -5.67 -6.50 6.27
C LYS A 6 -4.51 -7.31 5.66
N GLN A 7 -4.41 -7.34 4.34
CA GLN A 7 -3.32 -8.04 3.64
C GLN A 7 -1.98 -7.34 3.85
N LEU A 8 -1.98 -6.01 3.81
CA LEU A 8 -0.80 -5.17 4.05
C LEU A 8 -0.22 -5.36 5.46
N ASN A 9 -1.08 -5.40 6.49
CA ASN A 9 -0.65 -5.62 7.88
C ASN A 9 0.00 -7.00 8.14
N LYS A 10 -0.24 -8.00 7.28
CA LYS A 10 0.40 -9.31 7.42
C LYS A 10 1.87 -9.31 7.01
N ILE A 11 2.31 -8.29 6.28
CA ILE A 11 3.65 -8.25 5.73
C ILE A 11 4.53 -7.39 6.64
N LYS A 12 5.55 -8.01 7.25
CA LYS A 12 6.60 -7.30 8.00
C LYS A 12 7.58 -6.59 7.05
N LYS A 13 7.08 -5.72 6.18
CA LYS A 13 7.92 -4.81 5.37
C LYS A 13 7.61 -3.37 5.76
N SER A 14 8.65 -2.53 5.85
CA SER A 14 8.50 -1.10 6.10
C SER A 14 7.88 -0.37 4.90
N TYR A 15 8.10 -0.87 3.70
CA TYR A 15 7.53 -0.33 2.46
C TYR A 15 7.17 -1.44 1.46
N PHE A 16 6.33 -1.06 0.50
CA PHE A 16 5.75 -1.92 -0.52
C PHE A 16 5.89 -1.24 -1.88
N SER A 17 6.38 -1.96 -2.87
CA SER A 17 6.27 -1.52 -4.26
C SER A 17 4.86 -1.81 -4.78
N PHE A 18 4.45 -1.15 -5.87
CA PHE A 18 3.21 -1.50 -6.57
C PHE A 18 3.18 -2.99 -6.98
N ALA A 19 4.32 -3.57 -7.34
CA ALA A 19 4.43 -4.99 -7.67
C ALA A 19 4.20 -5.90 -6.44
N ASP A 20 4.67 -5.51 -5.25
CA ASP A 20 4.34 -6.22 -4.01
C ASP A 20 2.83 -6.16 -3.73
N LEU A 21 2.23 -4.97 -3.88
CA LEU A 21 0.80 -4.75 -3.69
C LEU A 21 -0.04 -5.58 -4.69
N ARG A 22 0.46 -5.73 -5.92
CA ARG A 22 -0.16 -6.56 -6.95
C ARG A 22 -0.11 -8.05 -6.62
N LYS A 23 0.98 -8.54 -6.03
CA LYS A 23 1.11 -9.96 -5.65
C LYS A 23 0.17 -10.36 -4.51
N ILE A 24 -0.16 -9.43 -3.63
CA ILE A 24 -0.99 -9.70 -2.44
C ILE A 24 -2.47 -9.38 -2.69
N SER A 25 -2.77 -8.50 -3.64
CA SER A 25 -4.13 -8.11 -3.97
C SER A 25 -4.71 -9.03 -5.04
N LEU A 26 -6.00 -9.32 -4.93
CA LEU A 26 -6.77 -9.97 -6.00
C LEU A 26 -7.35 -8.95 -7.01
N LEU A 27 -7.03 -7.67 -6.83
CA LEU A 27 -7.48 -6.61 -7.72
C LEU A 27 -6.65 -6.59 -9.00
N ASP A 28 -7.31 -6.23 -10.10
CA ASP A 28 -6.65 -5.84 -11.33
C ASP A 28 -5.85 -4.54 -11.14
N ASP A 29 -4.97 -4.22 -12.09
CA ASP A 29 -4.07 -3.06 -11.97
C ASP A 29 -4.84 -1.73 -11.82
N ALA A 30 -5.99 -1.59 -12.49
CA ALA A 30 -6.83 -0.40 -12.38
C ALA A 30 -7.51 -0.32 -11.01
N GLY A 31 -8.13 -1.41 -10.55
CA GLY A 31 -8.74 -1.50 -9.23
C GLY A 31 -7.73 -1.27 -8.10
N LEU A 32 -6.52 -1.81 -8.23
CA LEU A 32 -5.44 -1.63 -7.26
C LEU A 32 -4.99 -0.16 -7.18
N ARG A 33 -4.86 0.53 -8.32
CA ARG A 33 -4.54 1.98 -8.32
C ARG A 33 -5.60 2.80 -7.62
N VAL A 34 -6.88 2.49 -7.84
CA VAL A 34 -8.00 3.17 -7.17
C VAL A 34 -7.98 2.87 -5.67
N ALA A 35 -7.78 1.61 -5.28
CA ALA A 35 -7.70 1.22 -3.87
C ALA A 35 -6.54 1.91 -3.14
N ILE A 36 -5.34 1.94 -3.75
CA ILE A 36 -4.18 2.67 -3.24
C ILE A 36 -4.50 4.15 -3.11
N SER A 37 -5.06 4.78 -4.15
CA SER A 37 -5.42 6.20 -4.12
C SER A 37 -6.39 6.53 -2.98
N ARG A 38 -7.39 5.66 -2.74
CA ARG A 38 -8.32 5.78 -1.61
C ARG A 38 -7.62 5.64 -0.26
N LEU A 39 -6.73 4.66 -0.11
CA LEU A 39 -5.96 4.46 1.13
C LEU A 39 -5.01 5.62 1.42
N VAL A 40 -4.40 6.19 0.37
CA VAL A 40 -3.56 7.38 0.48
C VAL A 40 -4.37 8.60 0.91
N LYS A 41 -5.55 8.81 0.31
CA LYS A 41 -6.47 9.88 0.72
C LYS A 41 -7.00 9.70 2.15
N ALA A 42 -7.17 8.47 2.60
CA ALA A 42 -7.60 8.14 3.95
C ALA A 42 -6.46 8.12 4.98
N GLU A 43 -5.24 8.52 4.59
CA GLU A 43 -4.03 8.52 5.44
C GLU A 43 -3.69 7.15 6.06
N LYS A 44 -4.17 6.06 5.46
CA LYS A 44 -3.89 4.68 5.87
C LYS A 44 -2.67 4.09 5.15
N LEU A 45 -2.23 4.76 4.10
CA LEU A 45 -1.08 4.37 3.29
C LEU A 45 -0.38 5.66 2.84
N TYR A 46 0.92 5.73 2.96
CA TYR A 46 1.70 6.88 2.56
C TYR A 46 2.55 6.55 1.35
N LYS A 47 2.60 7.47 0.39
CA LYS A 47 3.46 7.33 -0.77
C LYS A 47 4.84 7.89 -0.43
N ILE A 48 5.87 7.05 -0.51
CA ILE A 48 7.26 7.45 -0.24
C ILE A 48 7.87 8.03 -1.53
N TYR A 49 7.78 7.27 -2.61
CA TYR A 49 8.33 7.60 -3.92
C TYR A 49 7.42 7.06 -5.03
N LYS A 50 7.69 7.40 -6.29
CA LYS A 50 6.89 6.95 -7.44
C LYS A 50 6.82 5.41 -7.48
N GLY A 51 5.67 4.86 -7.09
CA GLY A 51 5.41 3.41 -7.07
C GLY A 51 5.77 2.70 -5.76
N TYR A 52 6.18 3.43 -4.72
CA TYR A 52 6.52 2.90 -3.41
C TYR A 52 5.65 3.51 -2.30
N TYR A 53 5.21 2.67 -1.38
CA TYR A 53 4.21 2.99 -0.37
C TYR A 53 4.59 2.40 0.99
N CYS A 54 4.30 3.07 2.10
CA CYS A 54 4.41 2.52 3.46
C CYS A 54 3.09 2.65 4.22
N LEU A 55 2.89 1.78 5.21
CA LEU A 55 1.78 1.93 6.16
C LEU A 55 2.06 3.00 7.21
N ASP A 56 3.33 3.25 7.49
CA ASP A 56 3.76 4.12 8.58
C ASP A 56 5.00 4.88 8.13
N LYS A 57 4.89 6.22 8.10
CA LYS A 57 6.01 7.11 7.75
C LYS A 57 7.15 7.01 8.75
N SER A 58 6.88 6.69 10.02
CA SER A 58 7.91 6.59 11.06
C SER A 58 8.84 5.38 10.88
N ARG A 59 8.45 4.42 10.02
CA ARG A 59 9.24 3.21 9.74
C ARG A 59 10.15 3.33 8.52
N VAL A 60 10.18 4.51 7.89
CA VAL A 60 10.99 4.79 6.72
C VAL A 60 11.97 5.89 7.11
N ASP A 61 13.24 5.52 7.30
CA ASP A 61 14.33 6.51 7.30
C ASP A 61 14.39 7.12 5.91
N LEU A 62 14.12 8.43 5.83
CA LEU A 62 14.18 9.23 4.59
C LEU A 62 15.54 9.91 4.47
#